data_AF-A0AAE0N2I1-F1
#
_entry.id   AF-A0AAE0N2I1-F1
#
_cell.length_a   1.000
_cell.length_b   1.000
_cell.length_c   1.000
_cell.angle_alpha   90.00
_cell.angle_beta   90.00
_cell.angle_gamma   90.00
#
_symmetry.space_group_name_H-M   'P 1'
#
loop_
_entity.id
_entity.type
_entity.pdbx_description
1 polymer ?
#
loop_
_entity_poly.entity_id
_entity_poly.type
_entity_poly.pdbx_seq_one_letter_code
_entity_poly.pdbx_strand_id
1 'polypeptide(L)'
;MGGNCSTPGELGYKCPYTLANFTGSDHATVGPDPDIAGIGVFASFALAFFGSQVAALVIHILEVDEINEKRQKHQSVGRLHHVLNTLLVGWSDQQIVLGLATSIATLKQWCNLSMYHLNIIQQWLVFCSVTHANALLVHSQYFKWKNWLASTLRALLLIAHICLTSVIFFKNIDRVDDHWWPSIGNQTPLQIMPSSCFFEGANRSSTLHTTNLGYQETGTNGLVLFGACIALVLISLVTTIRHAFEYKRLIWWVRQVLLVGNAALGLFVAVKTIQLRDWMWDNKWLTPDDETPEENPEEKLSFGQWVPLLMTTYIVISFLQSLADEVPVDGNSIKSNRNSSESQREMNAYELQNRNNNYNGDDN
;
A
#
# COMPACT_ATOMS: atom_id res chain seq x y z
N MET A 1 -19.47 4.21 -14.41
CA MET A 1 -19.99 2.84 -14.59
C MET A 1 -20.25 2.22 -13.23
N GLY A 2 -21.29 2.68 -12.53
CA GLY A 2 -21.80 1.98 -11.34
C GLY A 2 -22.93 1.08 -11.81
N GLY A 3 -22.94 -0.19 -11.41
CA GLY A 3 -24.15 -0.99 -11.54
C GLY A 3 -25.26 -0.25 -10.81
N ASN A 4 -26.30 0.18 -11.53
CA ASN A 4 -27.52 0.62 -10.88
C ASN A 4 -28.02 -0.60 -10.11
N CYS A 5 -28.03 -0.51 -8.78
CA CYS A 5 -28.66 -1.55 -7.98
C CYS A 5 -30.19 -1.64 -8.30
N SER A 6 -30.74 -0.71 -9.10
CA SER A 6 -32.11 -0.67 -9.59
C SER A 6 -32.27 -1.55 -10.84
N THR A 7 -33.26 -2.43 -10.98
CA THR A 7 -34.65 -2.34 -10.48
C THR A 7 -35.27 -3.73 -10.24
N PRO A 8 -35.74 -4.07 -9.02
CA PRO A 8 -37.02 -4.76 -8.88
C PRO A 8 -38.11 -3.68 -8.93
N GLY A 9 -39.08 -3.80 -9.84
CA GLY A 9 -40.13 -2.79 -10.04
C GLY A 9 -40.84 -2.36 -8.75
N GLU A 10 -41.09 -1.06 -8.60
CA GLU A 10 -41.95 -0.36 -7.61
C GLU A 10 -41.87 -0.74 -6.12
N LEU A 11 -41.01 -1.68 -5.74
CA LEU A 11 -40.81 -2.16 -4.38
C LEU A 11 -39.33 -1.99 -4.09
N GLY A 12 -38.97 -0.89 -3.43
CA GLY A 12 -37.59 -0.54 -3.06
C GLY A 12 -36.84 -1.70 -2.38
N TYR A 13 -35.50 -1.63 -2.34
CA TYR A 13 -34.63 -2.68 -1.81
C TYR A 13 -35.17 -3.23 -0.50
N LYS A 14 -35.68 -4.46 -0.53
CA LYS A 14 -36.08 -5.17 0.68
C LYS A 14 -34.81 -5.67 1.34
N CYS A 15 -34.39 -4.96 2.38
CA CYS A 15 -33.38 -5.48 3.29
C CYS A 15 -33.93 -6.73 3.96
N PRO A 16 -33.39 -7.91 3.66
CA PRO A 16 -34.06 -9.18 3.98
C PRO A 16 -34.06 -9.49 5.48
N TYR A 17 -33.34 -8.72 6.29
CA TYR A 17 -33.14 -8.99 7.71
C TYR A 17 -33.95 -8.04 8.59
N THR A 18 -34.80 -8.61 9.43
CA THR A 18 -35.39 -7.94 10.60
C THR A 18 -34.62 -8.35 11.85
N LEU A 19 -34.69 -7.55 12.92
CA LEU A 19 -33.94 -7.80 14.15
C LEU A 19 -34.20 -9.20 14.77
N ALA A 20 -35.38 -9.76 14.54
CA ALA A 20 -35.75 -11.10 14.98
C ALA A 20 -34.83 -12.20 14.42
N ASN A 21 -34.21 -11.98 13.25
CA ASN A 21 -33.26 -12.93 12.64
C ASN A 21 -31.89 -12.90 13.31
N PHE A 22 -31.58 -11.88 14.11
CA PHE A 22 -30.32 -11.81 14.86
C PHE A 22 -30.39 -12.54 16.20
N THR A 23 -31.60 -12.70 16.76
CA THR A 23 -31.83 -13.32 18.07
C THR A 23 -32.52 -14.68 18.00
N GLY A 24 -32.92 -15.13 16.80
CA GLY A 24 -33.56 -16.44 16.56
C GLY A 24 -32.55 -17.57 16.31
N SER A 25 -33.03 -18.82 16.32
CA SER A 25 -32.23 -20.04 16.10
C SER A 25 -31.64 -20.17 14.69
N ASP A 26 -32.22 -19.46 13.71
CA ASP A 26 -31.70 -19.36 12.34
C ASP A 26 -30.89 -18.06 12.22
N HIS A 27 -29.67 -18.06 12.78
CA HIS A 27 -28.79 -16.89 12.72
C HIS A 27 -28.49 -16.53 11.28
N ALA A 28 -28.74 -15.27 10.91
CA ALA A 28 -28.32 -14.76 9.61
C ALA A 28 -26.79 -14.78 9.52
N THR A 29 -26.26 -15.46 8.50
CA THR A 29 -24.82 -15.55 8.23
C THR A 29 -24.48 -14.90 6.89
N VAL A 30 -23.22 -14.52 6.73
CA VAL A 30 -22.62 -14.10 5.46
C VAL A 30 -21.84 -15.27 4.89
N GLY A 31 -22.05 -15.54 3.60
CA GLY A 31 -21.20 -16.47 2.87
C GLY A 31 -19.77 -15.93 2.82
N PRO A 32 -18.75 -16.74 3.14
CA PRO A 32 -17.36 -16.30 3.12
C PRO A 32 -16.93 -15.93 1.69
N ASP A 33 -16.12 -14.88 1.57
CA ASP A 33 -15.49 -14.50 0.31
C ASP A 33 -13.96 -14.45 0.48
N PRO A 34 -13.27 -15.60 0.30
CA PRO A 34 -11.81 -15.66 0.45
C PRO A 34 -11.07 -14.88 -0.63
N ASP A 35 -11.70 -14.51 -1.75
CA ASP A 35 -11.07 -13.63 -2.76
C ASP A 35 -11.07 -12.17 -2.28
N ILE A 36 -12.00 -11.84 -1.39
CA ILE A 36 -12.03 -10.58 -0.64
C ILE A 36 -11.35 -10.81 0.72
N ALA A 37 -12.05 -11.21 1.77
CA ALA A 37 -11.53 -11.24 3.14
C ALA A 37 -10.46 -12.33 3.43
N GLY A 38 -9.94 -13.00 2.40
CA GLY A 38 -8.93 -14.04 2.50
C GLY A 38 -7.60 -13.59 3.11
N ILE A 39 -7.00 -14.49 3.87
CA ILE A 39 -5.71 -14.24 4.54
C ILE A 39 -4.58 -13.92 3.57
N GLY A 40 -4.55 -14.56 2.39
CA GLY A 40 -3.53 -14.31 1.37
C GLY A 40 -3.63 -12.92 0.76
N VAL A 41 -4.84 -12.41 0.56
CA VAL A 41 -5.03 -11.02 0.08
C VAL A 41 -4.60 -10.05 1.16
N PHE A 42 -5.04 -10.23 2.41
CA PHE A 42 -4.57 -9.40 3.53
C PHE A 42 -3.04 -9.38 3.64
N ALA A 43 -2.40 -10.55 3.65
CA ALA A 43 -0.96 -10.69 3.77
C ALA A 43 -0.22 -9.96 2.63
N SER A 44 -0.74 -10.02 1.41
CA SER A 44 -0.12 -9.36 0.25
C SER A 44 -0.14 -7.83 0.36
N PHE A 45 -1.28 -7.24 0.76
CA PHE A 45 -1.43 -5.79 0.97
C PHE A 45 -0.59 -5.33 2.16
N ALA A 46 -0.63 -6.06 3.27
CA ALA A 46 0.14 -5.76 4.47
C ALA A 46 1.65 -5.85 4.19
N LEU A 47 2.13 -6.89 3.49
CA LEU A 47 3.54 -7.07 3.18
C LEU A 47 4.07 -5.95 2.28
N ALA A 48 3.31 -5.57 1.24
CA ALA A 48 3.69 -4.43 0.39
C ALA A 48 3.75 -3.12 1.18
N PHE A 49 2.77 -2.88 2.06
CA PHE A 49 2.77 -1.70 2.93
C PHE A 49 3.97 -1.69 3.90
N PHE A 50 4.13 -2.72 4.74
CA PHE A 50 5.21 -2.78 5.74
C PHE A 50 6.58 -2.80 5.08
N GLY A 51 6.71 -3.53 3.97
CA GLY A 51 7.91 -3.52 3.15
C GLY A 51 8.23 -2.10 2.66
N SER A 52 7.26 -1.41 2.04
CA SER A 52 7.46 -0.04 1.56
C SER A 52 7.81 0.93 2.69
N GLN A 53 7.22 0.74 3.88
CA GLN A 53 7.48 1.55 5.06
C GLN A 53 8.92 1.38 5.55
N VAL A 54 9.41 0.14 5.61
CA VAL A 54 10.80 -0.17 5.99
C VAL A 54 11.75 0.39 4.94
N ALA A 55 11.50 0.16 3.64
CA ALA A 55 12.34 0.70 2.57
C ALA A 55 12.41 2.23 2.60
N ALA A 56 11.27 2.90 2.82
CA ALA A 56 11.20 4.35 2.94
C ALA A 56 11.99 4.87 4.15
N LEU A 57 11.85 4.22 5.31
CA LEU A 57 12.61 4.60 6.51
C LEU A 57 14.11 4.42 6.31
N VAL A 58 14.55 3.31 5.72
CA VAL A 58 15.97 3.07 5.44
C VAL A 58 16.51 4.11 4.47
N ILE A 59 15.83 4.38 3.35
CA ILE A 59 16.22 5.45 2.42
C ILE A 59 16.32 6.79 3.15
N HIS A 60 15.33 7.12 3.97
CA HIS A 60 15.31 8.39 4.70
C HIS A 60 16.46 8.54 5.71
N ILE A 61 16.86 7.44 6.37
CA ILE A 61 18.03 7.41 7.27
C ILE A 61 19.33 7.58 6.45
N LEU A 62 19.47 6.87 5.33
CA LEU A 62 20.66 7.00 4.47
C LEU A 62 20.84 8.42 3.92
N GLU A 63 19.75 9.13 3.63
CA GLU A 63 19.78 10.54 3.24
C GLU A 63 20.30 11.47 4.35
N VAL A 64 20.08 11.15 5.64
CA VAL A 64 20.63 11.92 6.78
C VAL A 64 22.14 11.84 6.81
N ASP A 65 22.67 10.63 6.64
CA ASP A 65 24.10 10.38 6.66
C ASP A 65 24.79 11.13 5.52
N GLU A 66 24.17 11.18 4.34
CA GLU A 66 24.67 11.97 3.20
C GLU A 66 24.69 13.48 3.48
N ILE A 67 23.74 14.00 4.25
CA ILE A 67 23.72 15.42 4.65
C ILE A 67 24.82 15.73 5.68
N ASN A 68 25.13 14.78 6.57
CA ASN A 68 26.06 14.98 7.68
C ASN A 68 27.52 14.69 7.33
N GLU A 69 27.82 13.67 6.52
CA GLU A 69 29.18 13.33 6.12
C GLU A 69 29.61 14.03 4.81
N LYS A 70 30.82 14.61 4.80
CA LYS A 70 31.46 15.12 3.58
C LYS A 70 31.86 13.97 2.65
N ARG A 71 30.90 13.45 1.89
CA ARG A 71 30.98 12.84 0.52
C ARG A 71 31.98 11.71 0.22
N GLN A 72 32.83 11.24 1.13
CA GLN A 72 33.97 10.38 0.76
C GLN A 72 33.74 8.86 0.80
N LYS A 73 32.62 8.34 1.30
CA LYS A 73 32.36 6.87 1.37
C LYS A 73 31.19 6.35 0.51
N HIS A 74 30.88 7.08 -0.57
CA HIS A 74 29.57 7.06 -1.25
C HIS A 74 29.20 5.85 -2.12
N GLN A 75 30.10 4.90 -2.41
CA GLN A 75 29.78 3.88 -3.43
C GLN A 75 28.84 2.78 -2.92
N SER A 76 28.92 2.35 -1.65
CA SER A 76 28.05 1.29 -1.13
C SER A 76 26.65 1.79 -0.74
N VAL A 77 26.56 3.01 -0.21
CA VAL A 77 25.28 3.63 0.18
C VAL A 77 24.42 3.94 -1.05
N GLY A 78 25.04 4.43 -2.13
CA GLY A 78 24.32 4.69 -3.38
C GLY A 78 23.70 3.45 -4.02
N ARG A 79 24.32 2.28 -3.83
CA ARG A 79 23.83 0.98 -4.32
C ARG A 79 22.57 0.54 -3.59
N LEU A 80 22.64 0.41 -2.26
CA LEU A 80 21.49 0.04 -1.44
C LEU A 80 20.32 1.02 -1.63
N HIS A 81 20.60 2.33 -1.72
CA HIS A 81 19.59 3.33 -2.03
C HIS A 81 18.90 3.07 -3.38
N HIS A 82 19.67 2.70 -4.42
CA HIS A 82 19.11 2.37 -5.73
C HIS A 82 18.21 1.14 -5.68
N VAL A 83 18.63 0.06 -5.02
CA VAL A 83 17.85 -1.17 -4.88
C VAL A 83 16.56 -0.93 -4.10
N LEU A 84 16.65 -0.28 -2.94
CA LEU A 84 15.47 0.05 -2.12
C LEU A 84 14.50 0.94 -2.88
N ASN A 85 15.01 1.90 -3.66
CA ASN A 85 14.18 2.76 -4.47
C ASN A 85 13.44 1.98 -5.57
N THR A 86 14.12 1.03 -6.23
CA THR A 86 13.50 0.15 -7.23
C THR A 86 12.43 -0.73 -6.60
N LEU A 87 12.71 -1.33 -5.44
CA LEU A 87 11.76 -2.13 -4.66
C LEU A 87 10.51 -1.32 -4.29
N LEU A 88 10.70 -0.11 -3.78
CA LEU A 88 9.61 0.77 -3.34
C LEU A 88 8.73 1.18 -4.52
N VAL A 89 9.32 1.53 -5.66
CA VAL A 89 8.57 1.79 -6.90
C VAL A 89 7.81 0.55 -7.35
N GLY A 90 8.41 -0.65 -7.27
CA GLY A 90 7.76 -1.92 -7.59
C GLY A 90 6.53 -2.21 -6.73
N TRP A 91 6.64 -2.08 -5.40
CA TRP A 91 5.50 -2.24 -4.50
C TRP A 91 4.41 -1.19 -4.73
N SER A 92 4.80 0.06 -4.98
CA SER A 92 3.84 1.09 -5.37
C SER A 92 3.11 0.70 -6.66
N ASP A 93 3.80 0.30 -7.72
CA ASP A 93 3.15 -0.05 -8.99
C ASP A 93 2.21 -1.26 -8.85
N GLN A 94 2.60 -2.28 -8.08
CA GLN A 94 1.74 -3.41 -7.73
C GLN A 94 0.47 -2.96 -7.00
N GLN A 95 0.62 -2.10 -5.98
CA GLN A 95 -0.50 -1.61 -5.18
C GLN A 95 -1.46 -0.73 -5.98
N ILE A 96 -0.98 0.04 -6.97
CA ILE A 96 -1.84 0.77 -7.93
C ILE A 96 -2.72 -0.23 -8.70
N VAL A 97 -2.12 -1.30 -9.24
CA VAL A 97 -2.85 -2.27 -10.07
C VAL A 97 -3.87 -3.03 -9.23
N LEU A 98 -3.47 -3.50 -8.05
CA LEU A 98 -4.35 -4.21 -7.13
C LEU A 98 -5.46 -3.30 -6.59
N GLY A 99 -5.14 -2.06 -6.22
CA GLY A 99 -6.11 -1.08 -5.74
C GLY A 99 -7.16 -0.71 -6.79
N LEU A 100 -6.74 -0.51 -8.04
CA LEU A 100 -7.64 -0.27 -9.17
C LEU A 100 -8.52 -1.49 -9.46
N ALA A 101 -7.94 -2.69 -9.54
CA ALA A 101 -8.67 -3.93 -9.79
C ALA A 101 -9.71 -4.19 -8.69
N THR A 102 -9.30 -4.05 -7.43
CA THR A 102 -10.17 -4.16 -6.26
C THR A 102 -11.30 -3.14 -6.36
N SER A 103 -10.99 -1.87 -6.64
CA SER A 103 -12.01 -0.82 -6.72
C SER A 103 -13.03 -1.09 -7.83
N ILE A 104 -12.60 -1.54 -9.01
CA ILE A 104 -13.47 -1.87 -10.13
C ILE A 104 -14.36 -3.08 -9.78
N ALA A 105 -13.78 -4.15 -9.21
CA ALA A 105 -14.52 -5.33 -8.79
C ALA A 105 -15.58 -4.97 -7.75
N THR A 106 -15.20 -4.15 -6.77
CA THR A 106 -16.09 -3.64 -5.71
C THR A 106 -17.25 -2.86 -6.31
N LEU A 107 -16.99 -1.92 -7.22
CA LEU A 107 -18.05 -1.13 -7.87
C LEU A 107 -18.98 -1.98 -8.74
N LYS A 108 -18.51 -3.11 -9.28
CA LYS A 108 -19.31 -4.06 -10.04
C LYS A 108 -20.19 -4.93 -9.14
N GLN A 109 -19.66 -5.40 -8.03
CA GLN A 109 -20.36 -6.27 -7.06
C GLN A 109 -21.02 -5.50 -5.92
N TRP A 110 -21.02 -4.18 -5.99
CA TRP A 110 -21.39 -3.25 -4.92
C TRP A 110 -22.70 -3.63 -4.21
N CYS A 111 -23.73 -4.06 -4.95
CA CYS A 111 -25.03 -4.39 -4.36
C CYS A 111 -25.07 -5.72 -3.60
N ASN A 112 -24.13 -6.63 -3.88
CA ASN A 112 -24.08 -7.99 -3.35
C ASN A 112 -23.05 -8.15 -2.23
N LEU A 113 -22.14 -7.19 -2.08
CA LEU A 113 -21.16 -7.20 -0.99
C LEU A 113 -21.85 -6.93 0.35
N SER A 114 -21.51 -7.74 1.35
CA SER A 114 -21.82 -7.41 2.74
C SER A 114 -21.00 -6.21 3.22
N MET A 115 -21.48 -5.58 4.27
CA MET A 115 -20.77 -4.48 4.94
C MET A 115 -19.39 -4.88 5.46
N TYR A 116 -19.28 -6.10 5.96
CA TYR A 116 -18.01 -6.71 6.37
C TYR A 116 -16.97 -6.69 5.25
N HIS A 117 -17.30 -7.28 4.09
CA HIS A 117 -16.38 -7.35 2.95
C HIS A 117 -16.01 -5.96 2.42
N LEU A 118 -16.99 -5.04 2.37
CA LEU A 118 -16.77 -3.67 1.92
C LEU A 118 -15.83 -2.90 2.86
N ASN A 119 -15.95 -3.09 4.18
CA ASN A 119 -15.06 -2.48 5.17
C ASN A 119 -13.63 -3.01 5.06
N ILE A 120 -13.44 -4.29 4.77
CA ILE A 120 -12.12 -4.89 4.51
C ILE A 120 -11.51 -4.30 3.24
N ILE A 121 -12.28 -4.21 2.15
CA ILE A 121 -11.82 -3.57 0.91
C ILE A 121 -11.36 -2.14 1.15
N GLN A 122 -12.12 -1.36 1.91
CA GLN A 122 -11.75 0.00 2.27
C GLN A 122 -10.38 0.07 2.97
N GLN A 123 -10.08 -0.88 3.85
CA GLN A 123 -8.77 -0.98 4.50
C GLN A 123 -7.64 -1.27 3.50
N TRP A 124 -7.87 -2.11 2.50
CA TRP A 124 -6.86 -2.38 1.47
C TRP A 124 -6.57 -1.16 0.61
N LEU A 125 -7.60 -0.39 0.26
CA LEU A 125 -7.44 0.86 -0.48
C LEU A 125 -6.68 1.91 0.34
N VAL A 126 -6.79 1.86 1.68
CA VAL A 126 -5.94 2.64 2.58
C VAL A 126 -4.48 2.15 2.51
N PHE A 127 -4.21 0.83 2.59
CA PHE A 127 -2.84 0.30 2.42
C PHE A 127 -2.22 0.71 1.08
N CYS A 128 -2.98 0.68 -0.02
CA CYS A 128 -2.53 1.16 -1.32
C CYS A 128 -2.10 2.63 -1.24
N SER A 129 -2.99 3.48 -0.74
CA SER A 129 -2.78 4.93 -0.61
C SER A 129 -1.54 5.26 0.22
N VAL A 130 -1.35 4.59 1.35
CA VAL A 130 -0.19 4.79 2.23
C VAL A 130 1.10 4.30 1.58
N THR A 131 1.06 3.18 0.84
CA THR A 131 2.21 2.69 0.06
C THR A 131 2.66 3.71 -0.98
N HIS A 132 1.71 4.36 -1.69
CA HIS A 132 2.03 5.45 -2.61
C HIS A 132 2.58 6.69 -1.90
N ALA A 133 2.03 7.05 -0.74
CA ALA A 133 2.57 8.15 0.06
C ALA A 133 4.02 7.87 0.47
N ASN A 134 4.34 6.66 0.93
CA ASN A 134 5.71 6.24 1.23
C ASN A 134 6.64 6.40 0.02
N ALA A 135 6.17 6.00 -1.18
CA ALA A 135 6.96 6.15 -2.41
C ALA A 135 7.23 7.61 -2.78
N LEU A 136 6.20 8.45 -2.72
CA LEU A 136 6.32 9.87 -3.04
C LEU A 136 7.24 10.59 -2.05
N LEU A 137 7.18 10.24 -0.76
CA LEU A 137 7.98 10.86 0.29
C LEU A 137 9.47 10.67 0.07
N VAL A 138 9.92 9.51 -0.38
CA VAL A 138 11.37 9.23 -0.49
C VAL A 138 11.90 9.25 -1.91
N HIS A 139 11.05 9.06 -2.91
CA HIS A 139 11.51 9.09 -4.30
C HIS A 139 11.62 10.53 -4.81
N SER A 140 12.71 11.20 -4.49
CA SER A 140 13.04 12.56 -5.00
C SER A 140 13.14 12.64 -6.53
N GLN A 141 13.24 11.50 -7.20
CA GLN A 141 13.39 11.37 -8.66
C GLN A 141 12.13 10.81 -9.36
N TYR A 142 11.00 10.77 -8.66
CA TYR A 142 9.74 10.19 -9.17
C TYR A 142 9.30 10.80 -10.51
N PHE A 143 9.59 12.07 -10.75
CA PHE A 143 9.26 12.80 -11.99
C PHE A 143 10.50 13.18 -12.79
N LYS A 144 11.38 12.21 -13.07
CA LYS A 144 12.50 12.45 -14.00
C LYS A 144 11.97 12.64 -15.43
N TRP A 145 12.34 13.76 -16.04
CA TRP A 145 11.94 14.13 -17.41
C TRP A 145 12.30 13.07 -18.46
N LYS A 146 13.42 12.36 -18.28
CA LYS A 146 13.87 11.27 -19.16
C LYS A 146 12.84 10.14 -19.31
N ASN A 147 12.04 9.89 -18.27
CA ASN A 147 11.01 8.84 -18.23
C ASN A 147 9.62 9.46 -18.06
N TRP A 148 9.35 10.57 -18.78
CA TRP A 148 8.09 11.30 -18.65
C TRP A 148 6.85 10.44 -18.90
N LEU A 149 6.90 9.52 -19.88
CA LEU A 149 5.77 8.64 -20.18
C LEU A 149 5.38 7.73 -18.99
N ALA A 150 6.36 7.03 -18.42
CA ALA A 150 6.13 6.16 -17.27
C ALA A 150 5.65 6.94 -16.03
N SER A 151 6.26 8.11 -15.80
CA SER A 151 5.88 8.98 -14.68
C SER A 151 4.46 9.54 -14.84
N THR A 152 4.10 9.93 -16.07
CA THR A 152 2.75 10.43 -16.40
C THR A 152 1.70 9.33 -16.26
N LEU A 153 1.98 8.14 -16.78
CA LEU A 153 1.08 7.00 -16.63
C LEU A 153 0.84 6.68 -15.15
N ARG A 154 1.90 6.64 -14.34
CA ARG A 154 1.77 6.38 -12.89
C ARG A 154 0.96 7.46 -12.18
N ALA A 155 1.17 8.73 -12.52
CA ALA A 155 0.36 9.82 -11.97
C ALA A 155 -1.12 9.69 -12.36
N LEU A 156 -1.42 9.36 -13.62
CA LEU A 156 -2.79 9.12 -14.09
C LEU A 156 -3.44 7.94 -13.36
N LEU A 157 -2.71 6.83 -13.18
CA LEU A 157 -3.21 5.66 -12.45
C LEU A 157 -3.43 5.97 -10.96
N LEU A 158 -2.55 6.75 -10.34
CA LEU A 158 -2.73 7.19 -8.95
C LEU A 158 -3.96 8.10 -8.81
N ILE A 159 -4.17 9.02 -9.75
CA ILE A 159 -5.39 9.86 -9.79
C ILE A 159 -6.62 8.98 -9.96
N ALA A 160 -6.60 8.01 -10.88
CA ALA A 160 -7.68 7.06 -11.07
C ALA A 160 -7.97 6.26 -9.79
N HIS A 161 -6.93 5.80 -9.08
CA HIS A 161 -7.04 5.10 -7.80
C HIS A 161 -7.71 5.98 -6.74
N ILE A 162 -7.27 7.23 -6.58
CA ILE A 162 -7.88 8.18 -5.64
C ILE A 162 -9.34 8.46 -6.01
N CYS A 163 -9.66 8.64 -7.29
CA CYS A 163 -11.02 8.88 -7.76
C CYS A 163 -11.93 7.67 -7.49
N LEU A 164 -11.50 6.46 -7.83
CA LEU A 164 -12.29 5.24 -7.59
C LEU A 164 -12.46 4.98 -6.10
N THR A 165 -11.39 5.12 -5.31
CA THR A 165 -11.46 5.01 -3.85
C THR A 165 -12.41 6.07 -3.29
N SER A 166 -12.36 7.31 -3.78
CA SER A 166 -13.31 8.36 -3.39
C SER A 166 -14.75 7.92 -3.63
N VAL A 167 -15.08 7.39 -4.82
CA VAL A 167 -16.43 6.90 -5.10
C VAL A 167 -16.86 5.82 -4.11
N ILE A 168 -15.95 4.90 -3.76
CA ILE A 168 -16.21 3.83 -2.79
C ILE A 168 -16.50 4.39 -1.39
N PHE A 169 -15.75 5.39 -0.93
CA PHE A 169 -15.96 5.97 0.40
C PHE A 169 -17.13 6.96 0.45
N PHE A 170 -17.28 7.83 -0.56
CA PHE A 170 -18.29 8.90 -0.59
C PHE A 170 -19.69 8.43 -0.95
N LYS A 171 -19.82 7.39 -1.78
CA LYS A 171 -21.15 6.81 -2.08
C LYS A 171 -21.85 6.27 -0.82
N ASN A 172 -21.09 6.05 0.26
CA ASN A 172 -21.60 5.64 1.56
C ASN A 172 -22.14 6.80 2.40
N ILE A 173 -21.85 8.06 2.05
CA ILE A 173 -22.23 9.24 2.83
C ILE A 173 -23.63 9.69 2.51
N ASP A 174 -23.98 9.71 1.21
CA ASP A 174 -24.81 10.79 0.71
C ASP A 174 -26.16 10.94 1.41
N ARG A 175 -26.78 9.89 1.98
CA ARG A 175 -28.15 9.98 2.52
C ARG A 175 -28.46 9.07 3.71
N VAL A 176 -27.60 9.12 4.72
CA VAL A 176 -28.00 8.73 6.07
C VAL A 176 -28.16 10.00 6.87
N ASP A 177 -29.41 10.47 7.05
CA ASP A 177 -29.73 11.68 7.83
C ASP A 177 -29.19 11.63 9.27
N ASP A 178 -28.72 10.46 9.74
CA ASP A 178 -28.05 10.26 11.02
C ASP A 178 -26.75 9.42 10.93
N HIS A 179 -25.73 9.80 10.15
CA HIS A 179 -24.31 9.37 10.29
C HIS A 179 -23.93 7.87 10.42
N TRP A 180 -24.85 6.92 10.30
CA TRP A 180 -24.61 5.54 10.73
C TRP A 180 -24.19 4.65 9.56
N TRP A 181 -22.90 4.67 9.27
CA TRP A 181 -22.24 3.62 8.49
C TRP A 181 -21.53 2.68 9.47
N PRO A 182 -21.78 1.36 9.48
CA PRO A 182 -21.12 0.46 10.41
C PRO A 182 -19.62 0.44 10.09
N SER A 183 -18.86 1.20 10.88
CA SER A 183 -17.41 1.35 10.70
C SER A 183 -16.70 0.08 11.17
N ILE A 184 -15.47 -0.11 10.71
CA ILE A 184 -14.61 -1.20 11.18
C ILE A 184 -14.33 -1.14 12.69
N GLY A 185 -14.44 0.05 13.30
CA GLY A 185 -14.29 0.21 14.75
C GLY A 185 -15.48 -0.33 15.53
N ASN A 186 -16.65 -0.37 14.90
CA ASN A 186 -17.91 -0.76 15.53
C ASN A 186 -18.25 -2.17 15.07
N GLN A 187 -17.76 -3.14 15.86
CA GLN A 187 -18.12 -4.55 15.82
C GLN A 187 -19.63 -4.70 16.09
N THR A 188 -20.45 -4.52 15.06
CA THR A 188 -21.93 -4.55 15.12
C THR A 188 -22.53 -5.59 14.18
N PRO A 189 -23.64 -6.27 14.54
CA PRO A 189 -24.32 -7.22 13.64
C PRO A 189 -24.71 -6.64 12.28
N LEU A 190 -24.71 -5.31 12.12
CA LEU A 190 -24.91 -4.66 10.84
C LEU A 190 -23.84 -5.01 9.78
N GLN A 191 -22.68 -5.54 10.19
CA GLN A 191 -21.62 -5.99 9.29
C GLN A 191 -22.08 -7.13 8.35
N ILE A 192 -23.07 -7.93 8.75
CA ILE A 192 -23.58 -9.02 7.89
C ILE A 192 -24.55 -8.54 6.80
N MET A 193 -25.07 -7.32 6.92
CA MET A 193 -26.07 -6.82 5.98
C MET A 193 -25.43 -6.50 4.61
N PRO A 194 -26.16 -6.70 3.50
CA PRO A 194 -25.74 -6.20 2.20
C PRO A 194 -25.50 -4.69 2.27
N SER A 195 -24.42 -4.21 1.67
CA SER A 195 -24.08 -2.78 1.69
C SER A 195 -25.17 -1.92 1.02
N SER A 196 -25.95 -2.52 0.11
CA SER A 196 -27.13 -1.90 -0.51
C SER A 196 -28.21 -1.45 0.47
N CYS A 197 -28.27 -2.03 1.67
CA CYS A 197 -29.20 -1.63 2.71
C CYS A 197 -28.92 -0.25 3.32
N PHE A 198 -27.70 0.25 3.14
CA PHE A 198 -27.25 1.51 3.70
C PHE A 198 -27.33 2.65 2.67
N PHE A 199 -27.75 2.36 1.43
CA PHE A 199 -27.96 3.39 0.42
C PHE A 199 -29.29 4.11 0.60
N GLU A 200 -29.39 5.24 -0.09
CA GLU A 200 -30.62 6.00 -0.19
C GLU A 200 -31.76 5.16 -0.78
N GLY A 201 -32.96 5.31 -0.23
CA GLY A 201 -34.17 4.69 -0.77
C GLY A 201 -34.28 3.19 -0.48
N ALA A 202 -33.33 2.64 0.28
CA ALA A 202 -33.51 1.32 0.87
C ALA A 202 -34.68 1.35 1.86
N ASN A 203 -35.62 0.43 1.72
CA ASN A 203 -36.78 0.34 2.61
C ASN A 203 -36.35 -0.36 3.90
N ARG A 204 -35.92 0.42 4.90
CA ARG A 204 -35.42 -0.09 6.19
C ARG A 204 -36.61 -0.40 7.10
N SER A 205 -36.60 -1.57 7.74
CA SER A 205 -37.56 -1.89 8.80
C SER A 205 -37.40 -0.88 9.95
N SER A 206 -38.51 -0.42 10.53
CA SER A 206 -38.53 0.44 11.73
C SER A 206 -37.72 -0.14 12.90
N THR A 207 -37.57 -1.46 12.96
CA THR A 207 -36.77 -2.16 13.98
C THR A 207 -35.27 -1.83 13.89
N LEU A 208 -34.76 -1.58 12.67
CA LEU A 208 -33.37 -1.20 12.43
C LEU A 208 -33.05 0.18 13.01
N HIS A 209 -34.05 1.07 13.06
CA HIS A 209 -33.94 2.39 13.70
C HIS A 209 -33.84 2.27 15.22
N THR A 210 -34.54 1.32 15.86
CA THR A 210 -34.54 1.18 17.33
C THR A 210 -33.26 0.57 17.90
N THR A 211 -32.62 -0.39 17.23
CA THR A 211 -31.30 -0.89 17.68
C THR A 211 -30.16 0.09 17.48
N ASN A 212 -30.38 1.12 16.69
CA ASN A 212 -29.42 2.18 16.41
C ASN A 212 -29.25 3.12 17.63
N LEU A 213 -30.31 3.36 18.40
CA LEU A 213 -30.28 4.30 19.54
C LEU A 213 -29.37 3.85 20.69
N GLY A 214 -28.95 2.59 20.74
CA GLY A 214 -28.02 2.06 21.75
C GLY A 214 -26.55 2.03 21.32
N TYR A 215 -26.26 2.15 20.03
CA TYR A 215 -24.91 2.02 19.44
C TYR A 215 -24.42 3.35 18.84
N GLN A 216 -24.60 4.45 19.59
CA GLN A 216 -24.06 5.75 19.20
C GLN A 216 -22.58 5.85 19.61
N GLU A 217 -21.72 5.05 18.98
CA GLU A 217 -20.28 5.04 19.27
C GLU A 217 -19.46 5.84 18.25
N THR A 218 -18.54 6.62 18.80
CA THR A 218 -17.56 7.55 18.21
C THR A 218 -16.47 6.87 17.35
N GLY A 219 -16.84 5.84 16.60
CA GLY A 219 -15.92 5.08 15.76
C GLY A 219 -15.29 5.96 14.67
N THR A 220 -14.03 5.68 14.32
CA THR A 220 -13.36 6.38 13.21
C THR A 220 -14.08 6.06 11.91
N ASN A 221 -14.87 7.01 11.41
CA ASN A 221 -15.59 6.86 10.16
C ASN A 221 -14.59 6.59 9.02
N GLY A 222 -14.92 5.68 8.10
CA GLY A 222 -14.06 5.37 6.96
C GLY A 222 -13.65 6.62 6.16
N LEU A 223 -14.49 7.66 6.19
CA LEU A 223 -14.21 8.98 5.61
C LEU A 223 -13.04 9.70 6.24
N VAL A 224 -12.86 9.58 7.56
CA VAL A 224 -11.74 10.18 8.26
C VAL A 224 -10.45 9.50 7.82
N LEU A 225 -10.46 8.17 7.71
CA LEU A 225 -9.34 7.40 7.17
C LEU A 225 -9.04 7.79 5.72
N PHE A 226 -10.08 7.92 4.89
CA PHE A 226 -9.93 8.31 3.50
C PHE A 226 -9.41 9.75 3.34
N GLY A 227 -9.95 10.69 4.11
CA GLY A 227 -9.49 12.08 4.15
C GLY A 227 -8.04 12.19 4.62
N ALA A 228 -7.66 11.40 5.63
CA ALA A 228 -6.26 11.28 6.06
C ALA A 228 -5.37 10.76 4.93
N CYS A 229 -5.79 9.74 4.19
CA CYS A 229 -5.06 9.22 3.02
C CYS A 229 -4.86 10.27 1.92
N ILE A 230 -5.92 10.99 1.54
CA ILE A 230 -5.81 12.08 0.55
C ILE A 230 -4.83 13.14 1.05
N ALA A 231 -4.99 13.58 2.30
CA ALA A 231 -4.10 14.58 2.88
C ALA A 231 -2.64 14.11 2.86
N LEU A 232 -2.37 12.86 3.25
CA LEU A 232 -1.04 12.27 3.23
C LEU A 232 -0.45 12.24 1.82
N VAL A 233 -1.20 11.80 0.81
CA VAL A 233 -0.73 11.76 -0.58
C VAL A 233 -0.46 13.17 -1.11
N LEU A 234 -1.36 14.13 -0.86
CA LEU A 234 -1.20 15.52 -1.32
C LEU A 234 -0.02 16.21 -0.63
N ILE A 235 0.12 16.06 0.69
CA ILE A 235 1.25 16.63 1.43
C ILE A 235 2.55 15.98 0.95
N SER A 236 2.56 14.66 0.75
CA SER A 236 3.72 13.94 0.20
C SER A 236 4.13 14.52 -1.15
N LEU A 237 3.18 14.68 -2.08
CA LEU A 237 3.42 15.29 -3.40
C LEU A 237 4.01 16.69 -3.28
N VAL A 238 3.44 17.55 -2.43
CA VAL A 238 3.94 18.91 -2.20
C VAL A 238 5.36 18.90 -1.62
N THR A 239 5.65 17.98 -0.70
CA THR A 239 7.01 17.84 -0.14
C THR A 239 8.02 17.39 -1.18
N THR A 240 7.66 16.48 -2.08
CA THR A 240 8.53 16.03 -3.19
C THR A 240 8.82 17.19 -4.15
N ILE A 241 7.79 17.97 -4.51
CA ILE A 241 7.97 19.16 -5.37
C ILE A 241 8.87 20.18 -4.68
N ARG A 242 8.62 20.50 -3.41
CA ARG A 242 9.44 21.47 -2.66
C ARG A 242 10.87 21.01 -2.42
N HIS A 243 11.11 19.71 -2.26
CA HIS A 243 12.46 19.17 -2.13
C HIS A 243 13.31 19.47 -3.38
N ALA A 244 12.68 19.56 -4.55
CA ALA A 244 13.34 19.99 -5.78
C ALA A 244 13.77 21.48 -5.76
N PHE A 245 13.26 22.30 -4.83
CA PHE A 245 13.45 23.76 -4.76
C PHE A 245 14.20 24.24 -3.47
N GLU A 246 15.10 23.42 -2.91
CA GLU A 246 16.21 23.82 -2.01
C GLU A 246 16.01 23.96 -0.47
N TYR A 247 14.82 23.78 0.13
CA TYR A 247 14.65 23.85 1.60
C TYR A 247 14.92 22.52 2.35
N LYS A 248 16.19 22.11 2.44
CA LYS A 248 16.56 20.72 2.86
C LYS A 248 16.18 20.33 4.29
N ARG A 249 16.45 21.15 5.31
CA ARG A 249 16.32 20.72 6.73
C ARG A 249 14.87 20.64 7.22
N LEU A 250 14.02 21.61 6.89
CA LEU A 250 12.62 21.60 7.30
C LEU A 250 11.83 20.48 6.61
N ILE A 251 12.05 20.30 5.30
CA ILE A 251 11.40 19.24 4.52
C ILE A 251 11.76 17.86 5.07
N TRP A 252 12.99 17.66 5.52
CA TRP A 252 13.41 16.42 6.15
C TRP A 252 12.55 16.07 7.38
N TRP A 253 12.38 17.01 8.32
CA TRP A 253 11.53 16.80 9.50
C TRP A 253 10.07 16.53 9.15
N VAL A 254 9.53 17.26 8.16
CA VAL A 254 8.17 17.05 7.67
C VAL A 254 8.02 15.63 7.12
N ARG A 255 8.98 15.15 6.31
CA ARG A 255 8.98 13.76 5.79
C ARG A 255 9.04 12.73 6.90
N GLN A 256 9.87 12.93 7.92
CA GLN A 256 9.93 12.03 9.08
C GLN A 256 8.59 11.92 9.79
N VAL A 257 7.92 13.06 10.05
CA VAL A 257 6.59 13.08 10.68
C VAL A 257 5.56 12.35 9.83
N LEU A 258 5.58 12.56 8.50
CA LEU A 258 4.66 11.88 7.58
C LEU A 258 4.91 10.37 7.52
N LEU A 259 6.18 9.92 7.52
CA LEU A 259 6.51 8.49 7.56
C LEU A 259 6.04 7.83 8.85
N VAL A 260 6.15 8.51 10.00
CA VAL A 260 5.62 8.02 11.28
C VAL A 260 4.09 7.98 11.25
N GLY A 261 3.45 9.01 10.69
CA GLY A 261 2.00 9.04 10.48
C GLY A 261 1.50 7.90 9.59
N ASN A 262 2.19 7.63 8.48
CA ASN A 262 1.91 6.51 7.58
C ASN A 262 2.05 5.16 8.30
N ALA A 263 3.12 4.97 9.08
CA ALA A 263 3.32 3.76 9.87
C ALA A 263 2.19 3.53 10.89
N ALA A 264 1.81 4.59 11.63
CA ALA A 264 0.73 4.52 12.61
C ALA A 264 -0.63 4.22 11.95
N LEU A 265 -0.94 4.88 10.82
CA LEU A 265 -2.17 4.65 10.08
C LEU A 265 -2.25 3.21 9.54
N GLY A 266 -1.20 2.71 8.90
CA GLY A 266 -1.20 1.34 8.40
C GLY A 266 -1.26 0.29 9.50
N LEU A 267 -0.62 0.52 10.65
CA LEU A 267 -0.74 -0.37 11.82
C LEU A 267 -2.17 -0.36 12.36
N PHE A 268 -2.79 0.81 12.50
CA PHE A 268 -4.18 0.94 12.93
C PHE A 268 -5.12 0.14 12.01
N VAL A 269 -4.96 0.30 10.70
CA VAL A 269 -5.73 -0.41 9.66
C VAL A 269 -5.54 -1.92 9.75
N ALA A 270 -4.30 -2.39 9.92
CA ALA A 270 -3.99 -3.81 10.07
C ALA A 270 -4.69 -4.41 11.29
N VAL A 271 -4.54 -3.77 12.46
CA VAL A 271 -5.16 -4.22 13.72
C VAL A 271 -6.68 -4.24 13.60
N LYS A 272 -7.27 -3.19 13.03
CA LYS A 272 -8.74 -3.12 12.86
C LYS A 272 -9.28 -4.16 11.89
N THR A 273 -8.52 -4.49 10.84
CA THR A 273 -8.87 -5.58 9.93
C THR A 273 -8.89 -6.92 10.65
N ILE A 274 -7.83 -7.25 11.40
CA ILE A 274 -7.75 -8.50 12.16
C ILE A 274 -8.88 -8.57 13.21
N GLN A 275 -9.07 -7.52 14.00
CA GLN A 275 -10.14 -7.44 15.00
C GLN A 275 -11.54 -7.64 14.40
N LEU A 276 -11.80 -7.14 13.18
CA LEU A 276 -13.09 -7.34 12.52
C LEU A 276 -13.25 -8.78 12.04
N ARG A 277 -12.20 -9.38 11.46
CA ARG A 277 -12.21 -10.78 10.97
C ARG A 277 -12.41 -11.76 12.12
N ASP A 278 -11.61 -11.65 13.17
CA ASP A 278 -11.68 -12.52 14.36
C ASP A 278 -13.06 -12.45 14.99
N TRP A 279 -13.60 -11.23 15.13
CA TRP A 279 -14.91 -11.05 15.72
C TRP A 279 -16.06 -11.62 14.86
N MET A 280 -16.00 -11.52 13.53
CA MET A 280 -17.01 -12.15 12.66
C MET A 280 -17.00 -13.67 12.78
N TRP A 281 -15.81 -14.25 12.93
CA TRP A 281 -15.62 -15.68 13.12
C TRP A 281 -16.10 -16.13 14.51
N ASP A 282 -15.66 -15.46 15.57
CA ASP A 282 -15.99 -15.79 16.96
C ASP A 282 -17.50 -15.75 17.22
N ASN A 283 -18.22 -14.85 16.55
CA ASN A 283 -19.67 -14.73 16.66
C ASN A 283 -20.46 -15.65 15.71
N LYS A 284 -19.78 -16.51 14.94
CA LYS A 284 -20.37 -17.46 13.98
C LYS A 284 -21.24 -16.79 12.92
N TRP A 285 -20.81 -15.61 12.46
CA TRP A 285 -21.54 -14.85 11.43
C TRP A 285 -21.06 -15.15 10.02
N LEU A 286 -19.95 -15.85 9.88
CA LEU A 286 -19.53 -16.46 8.64
C LEU A 286 -20.12 -17.86 8.55
N THR A 287 -20.73 -18.19 7.40
CA THR A 287 -21.22 -19.54 7.16
C THR A 287 -20.03 -20.50 7.17
N PRO A 288 -20.00 -21.52 8.05
CA PRO A 288 -18.94 -22.51 8.04
C PRO A 288 -18.93 -23.30 6.73
N ASP A 289 -17.77 -23.80 6.34
CA ASP A 289 -17.64 -24.74 5.23
C ASP A 289 -18.24 -26.10 5.63
N ASP A 290 -19.04 -26.70 4.74
CA ASP A 290 -19.66 -28.01 4.97
C ASP A 290 -18.60 -29.11 5.21
N GLU A 291 -17.42 -28.97 4.60
CA GLU A 291 -16.33 -29.95 4.73
C GLU A 291 -15.54 -29.79 6.04
N THR A 292 -15.40 -28.56 6.54
CA THR A 292 -14.55 -28.25 7.71
C THR A 292 -15.21 -27.18 8.59
N PRO A 293 -16.24 -27.54 9.36
CA PRO A 293 -17.06 -26.57 10.10
C PRO A 293 -16.32 -25.87 11.25
N GLU A 294 -15.16 -26.37 11.65
CA GLU A 294 -14.33 -25.81 12.72
C GLU A 294 -13.25 -24.82 12.21
N GLU A 295 -13.03 -24.75 10.90
CA GLU A 295 -12.00 -23.88 10.32
C GLU A 295 -12.60 -22.63 9.69
N ASN A 296 -11.91 -21.49 9.82
CA ASN A 296 -12.34 -20.26 9.17
C ASN A 296 -12.17 -20.41 7.65
N PRO A 297 -13.27 -20.39 6.86
CA PRO A 297 -13.20 -20.58 5.41
C PRO A 297 -12.37 -19.51 4.69
N GLU A 298 -12.19 -18.33 5.30
CA GLU A 298 -11.38 -17.24 4.74
C GLU A 298 -9.86 -17.42 4.99
N GLU A 299 -9.47 -18.41 5.80
CA GLU A 299 -8.06 -18.81 5.95
C GLU A 299 -7.62 -19.77 4.86
N LYS A 300 -8.56 -20.43 4.17
CA LYS A 300 -8.24 -21.27 3.02
C LYS A 300 -7.76 -20.40 1.85
N LEU A 301 -6.65 -20.77 1.25
CA LEU A 301 -6.11 -20.11 0.05
C LEU A 301 -7.03 -20.38 -1.14
N SER A 302 -7.74 -19.36 -1.62
CA SER A 302 -8.52 -19.42 -2.86
C SER A 302 -7.71 -18.94 -4.07
N PHE A 303 -8.24 -19.17 -5.27
CA PHE A 303 -7.62 -18.73 -6.53
C PHE A 303 -7.40 -17.21 -6.57
N GLY A 304 -8.34 -16.40 -6.09
CA GLY A 304 -8.21 -14.94 -6.06
C GLY A 304 -7.06 -14.44 -5.19
N GLN A 305 -6.67 -15.20 -4.15
CA GLN A 305 -5.56 -14.86 -3.28
C GLN A 305 -4.18 -15.08 -3.92
N TRP A 306 -4.09 -15.95 -4.94
CA TRP A 306 -2.81 -16.23 -5.60
C TRP A 306 -2.29 -15.05 -6.42
N VAL A 307 -3.18 -14.29 -7.07
CA VAL A 307 -2.77 -13.15 -7.92
C VAL A 307 -1.93 -12.14 -7.13
N PRO A 308 -2.40 -11.58 -6.00
CA PRO A 308 -1.60 -10.60 -5.28
C PRO A 308 -0.39 -11.25 -4.57
N LEU A 309 -0.47 -12.49 -4.11
CA LEU A 309 0.67 -13.22 -3.54
C LEU A 309 1.81 -13.43 -4.55
N LEU A 310 1.49 -13.85 -5.78
CA LEU A 310 2.47 -14.06 -6.85
C LEU A 310 3.13 -12.74 -7.27
N MET A 311 2.35 -11.67 -7.37
CA MET A 311 2.89 -10.34 -7.66
C MET A 311 3.84 -9.86 -6.56
N THR A 312 3.51 -10.08 -5.28
CA THR A 312 4.40 -9.70 -4.17
C THR A 312 5.67 -10.56 -4.18
N THR A 313 5.52 -11.86 -4.45
CA THR A 313 6.65 -12.79 -4.57
C THR A 313 7.59 -12.37 -5.68
N TYR A 314 7.06 -11.97 -6.84
CA TYR A 314 7.87 -11.48 -7.96
C TYR A 314 8.72 -10.27 -7.56
N ILE A 315 8.14 -9.29 -6.86
CA ILE A 315 8.89 -8.11 -6.40
C ILE A 315 9.99 -8.48 -5.40
N VAL A 316 9.71 -9.42 -4.48
CA VAL A 316 10.72 -9.93 -3.55
C VAL A 316 11.85 -10.62 -4.30
N ILE A 317 11.55 -11.44 -5.32
CA ILE A 317 12.56 -12.10 -6.15
C ILE A 317 13.39 -11.06 -6.90
N SER A 318 12.77 -10.07 -7.54
CA SER A 318 13.48 -9.00 -8.26
C SER A 318 14.39 -8.20 -7.32
N PHE A 319 13.96 -7.98 -6.07
CA PHE A 319 14.79 -7.36 -5.05
C PHE A 319 15.99 -8.23 -4.65
N LEU A 320 15.78 -9.52 -4.39
CA LEU A 320 16.85 -10.45 -4.05
C LEU A 320 17.87 -10.58 -5.19
N GLN A 321 17.41 -10.60 -6.44
CA GLN A 321 18.28 -10.57 -7.62
C GLN A 321 19.10 -9.27 -7.67
N SER A 322 18.45 -8.13 -7.45
CA SER A 322 19.14 -6.83 -7.40
C SER A 322 20.19 -6.78 -6.29
N LEU A 323 19.93 -7.40 -5.13
CA LEU A 323 20.94 -7.54 -4.06
C LEU A 323 22.06 -8.51 -4.41
N ALA A 324 21.74 -9.64 -5.07
CA ALA A 324 22.72 -10.64 -5.45
C ALA A 324 23.70 -10.12 -6.51
N ASP A 325 23.20 -9.38 -7.50
CA ASP A 325 24.01 -8.72 -8.53
C ASP A 325 24.95 -7.65 -7.94
N GLU A 326 24.65 -7.16 -6.73
CA GLU A 326 25.46 -6.18 -6.02
C GLU A 326 26.58 -6.77 -5.17
N VAL A 327 26.57 -8.08 -4.89
CA VAL A 327 27.67 -8.74 -4.16
C VAL A 327 28.89 -8.76 -5.09
N PRO A 328 29.93 -7.96 -4.82
CA PRO A 328 31.10 -7.94 -5.67
C PRO A 328 31.75 -9.32 -5.59
N VAL A 329 31.69 -10.08 -6.68
CA VAL A 329 32.56 -11.24 -6.85
C VAL A 329 33.98 -10.67 -6.81
N ASP A 330 34.76 -11.05 -5.79
CA ASP A 330 36.10 -10.56 -5.46
C ASP A 330 37.17 -10.80 -6.55
N GLY A 331 36.79 -10.94 -7.82
CA GLY A 331 37.70 -11.03 -8.97
C GLY A 331 38.28 -9.68 -9.43
N ASN A 332 37.75 -8.54 -8.98
CA ASN A 332 38.23 -7.22 -9.39
C ASN A 332 39.36 -6.65 -8.51
N SER A 333 39.59 -7.18 -7.30
CA SER A 333 40.81 -6.87 -6.53
C SER A 333 42.07 -7.34 -7.29
N ILE A 334 41.95 -8.43 -8.06
CA ILE A 334 43.03 -8.95 -8.91
C ILE A 334 43.23 -8.09 -10.16
N LYS A 335 42.16 -7.64 -10.84
CA LYS A 335 42.28 -6.76 -12.03
C LYS A 335 42.71 -5.34 -11.70
N SER A 336 42.26 -4.76 -10.58
CA SER A 336 42.68 -3.42 -10.17
C SER A 336 44.14 -3.38 -9.72
N ASN A 337 44.62 -4.41 -9.00
CA ASN A 337 46.06 -4.53 -8.72
C ASN A 337 46.87 -4.75 -9.99
N ARG A 338 46.35 -5.51 -10.96
CA ARG A 338 47.05 -5.74 -12.24
C ARG A 338 47.19 -4.45 -13.04
N ASN A 339 46.10 -3.70 -13.22
CA ASN A 339 46.13 -2.44 -13.97
C ASN A 339 46.92 -1.35 -13.23
N SER A 340 46.81 -1.26 -11.90
CA SER A 340 47.65 -0.36 -11.10
C SER A 340 49.12 -0.73 -11.24
N SER A 341 49.47 -2.01 -11.22
CA SER A 341 50.85 -2.46 -11.43
C SER A 341 51.36 -2.20 -12.85
N GLU A 342 50.48 -2.24 -13.86
CA GLU A 342 50.82 -1.93 -15.25
C GLU A 342 51.07 -0.43 -15.44
N SER A 343 50.17 0.43 -14.95
CA SER A 343 50.38 1.89 -15.02
C SER A 343 51.60 2.35 -14.21
N GLN A 344 51.92 1.69 -13.10
CA GLN A 344 53.12 2.00 -12.31
C GLN A 344 54.40 1.52 -13.00
N ARG A 345 54.34 0.40 -13.74
CA ARG A 345 55.43 -0.05 -14.60
C ARG A 345 55.68 0.88 -15.77
N GLU A 346 54.61 1.37 -16.43
CA GLU A 346 54.73 2.36 -17.51
C GLU A 346 55.34 3.67 -17.00
N MET A 347 54.89 4.18 -15.86
CA MET A 347 55.41 5.42 -15.27
C MET A 347 56.91 5.31 -14.91
N ASN A 348 57.32 4.19 -14.30
CA ASN A 348 58.72 3.93 -13.98
C ASN A 348 59.60 3.79 -15.24
N ALA A 349 59.08 3.21 -16.32
CA ALA A 349 59.80 3.09 -17.59
C ALA A 349 60.06 4.47 -18.22
N TYR A 350 59.08 5.38 -18.18
CA TYR A 350 59.24 6.75 -18.65
C TYR A 350 60.29 7.53 -17.85
N GLU A 351 60.31 7.41 -16.51
CA GLU A 351 61.33 8.09 -15.69
C GLU A 351 62.75 7.61 -16.01
N LEU A 352 62.97 6.31 -16.18
CA LEU A 352 64.28 5.76 -16.54
C LEU A 352 64.77 6.27 -17.90
N GLN A 353 63.87 6.38 -18.88
CA GLN A 353 64.21 6.88 -20.20
C GLN A 353 64.59 8.37 -20.16
N ASN A 354 63.89 9.16 -19.35
CA ASN A 354 64.20 10.58 -19.18
C ASN A 354 65.53 10.81 -18.44
N ARG A 355 65.85 9.94 -17.48
CA ARG A 355 67.12 10.01 -16.73
C ARG A 355 68.35 9.70 -17.60
N ASN A 356 68.23 8.76 -18.52
CA ASN A 356 69.31 8.42 -19.45
C ASN A 356 69.58 9.53 -20.49
N ASN A 357 68.55 10.27 -20.91
CA ASN A 357 68.72 11.37 -21.86
C ASN A 357 69.48 12.57 -21.27
N ASN A 358 69.39 12.80 -19.96
CA ASN A 358 70.12 13.88 -19.30
C ASN A 358 71.62 13.61 -19.11
N TYR A 359 72.08 12.35 -19.18
CA TYR A 359 73.51 12.03 -19.01
C TYR A 359 74.35 12.19 -20.27
N ASN A 360 73.73 12.25 -21.45
CA ASN A 360 74.46 12.38 -22.73
C ASN A 360 74.63 13.84 -23.20
N GLY A 361 74.28 14.83 -22.37
CA GLY A 361 74.30 16.25 -22.72
C GLY A 361 75.57 17.02 -22.34
N ASP A 362 76.44 16.47 -21.50
CA ASP A 362 77.53 17.23 -20.85
C ASP A 362 78.94 16.99 -21.44
N ASP A 363 79.07 16.24 -22.54
CA ASP A 363 80.36 15.91 -23.17
C ASP A 363 80.68 16.72 -24.45
N ASN A 364 80.34 18.01 -24.51
CA ASN A 364 80.78 18.90 -25.62
C ASN A 364 81.29 20.26 -25.15
#